data_AF-A0A7C5G848-F1
#
_entry.id   AF-A0A7C5G848-F1
#
_cell.length_a   1.000
_cell.length_b   1.000
_cell.length_c   1.000
_cell.angle_alpha   90.00
_cell.angle_beta   90.00
_cell.angle_gamma   90.00
#
_symmetry.space_group_name_H-M   'P 1'
#
loop_
_entity.id
_entity.type
_entity.pdbx_description
1 polymer ?
#
loop_
_entity_poly.entity_id
_entity_poly.type
_entity_poly.pdbx_seq_one_letter_code
_entity_poly.pdbx_strand_id
1 'polypeptide(L)'
;MNLYKFIFLFAIIAVNISCSSNNKAEKSAINISERQDTLNYSNPIVPGAYSTAKYIPLLKNKNVALVVNHSSELNGTHLLDTLLNLEVKVLKIFAPEHGFRGKADAGEVITDGIDSKTGIRVVS
;
A
#
# COMPACT_ATOMS: atom_id res chain seq x y z
N MET A 1 15.84 -40.72 30.19
CA MET A 1 15.61 -39.76 31.30
C MET A 1 15.65 -38.31 30.82
N ASN A 2 15.01 -37.95 29.70
CA ASN A 2 15.14 -36.60 29.10
C ASN A 2 13.83 -35.97 28.59
N LEU A 3 12.69 -36.68 28.68
CA LEU A 3 11.42 -36.17 28.16
C LEU A 3 10.76 -35.16 29.10
N TYR A 4 10.76 -35.46 30.41
CA TYR A 4 10.20 -34.53 31.42
C TYR A 4 11.04 -33.26 31.58
N LYS A 5 12.33 -33.28 31.19
CA LYS A 5 13.21 -32.09 31.20
C LYS A 5 12.80 -31.07 30.12
N PHE A 6 12.38 -31.55 28.93
CA PHE A 6 11.81 -30.69 27.89
C PHE A 6 10.40 -30.20 28.26
N ILE A 7 9.58 -31.04 28.89
CA ILE A 7 8.24 -30.65 29.37
C ILE A 7 8.35 -29.57 30.47
N PHE A 8 9.32 -29.69 31.38
CA PHE A 8 9.56 -28.67 32.41
C PHE A 8 10.10 -27.35 31.84
N LEU A 9 10.88 -27.42 30.76
CA LEU A 9 11.44 -26.23 30.08
C LEU A 9 10.36 -25.45 29.32
N PHE A 10 9.37 -26.13 28.72
CA PHE A 10 8.23 -25.48 28.05
C PHE A 10 7.20 -24.89 29.03
N ALA A 11 7.04 -25.47 30.22
CA ALA A 11 6.11 -24.98 31.24
C ALA A 11 6.52 -23.62 31.85
N ILE A 12 7.81 -23.30 31.89
CA ILE A 12 8.32 -22.02 32.43
C ILE A 12 8.11 -20.84 31.45
N ILE A 13 8.06 -21.11 30.13
CA ILE A 13 7.91 -20.08 29.10
C ILE A 13 6.46 -19.57 29.01
N ALA A 14 5.47 -20.41 29.37
CA ALA A 14 4.05 -20.04 29.30
C ALA A 14 3.55 -19.13 30.45
N VAL A 15 4.36 -18.90 31.50
CA VAL A 15 3.94 -18.15 32.70
C VAL A 15 4.20 -16.64 32.60
N ASN A 16 4.88 -16.16 31.55
CA ASN A 16 5.25 -14.74 31.43
C ASN A 16 4.38 -13.89 30.49
N ILE A 17 3.21 -14.38 30.07
CA ILE A 17 2.24 -13.56 29.32
C ILE A 17 1.07 -13.22 30.24
N SER A 18 1.31 -12.28 31.15
CA SER A 18 0.25 -11.56 31.86
C SER A 18 0.47 -10.06 31.64
N CYS A 19 -0.20 -9.52 30.62
CA CYS A 19 -0.34 -8.08 30.45
C CYS A 19 -1.59 -7.65 31.23
N SER A 20 -1.40 -7.11 32.44
CA SER A 20 -2.47 -6.50 33.23
C SER A 20 -2.60 -5.03 32.84
N SER A 21 -3.63 -4.68 32.07
CA SER A 21 -4.03 -3.30 31.79
C SER A 21 -4.90 -2.78 32.94
N ASN A 22 -4.27 -2.20 33.96
CA ASN A 22 -4.97 -1.44 35.00
C ASN A 22 -5.15 0.01 34.54
N ASN A 23 -6.31 0.36 33.97
CA ASN A 23 -6.73 1.75 33.87
C ASN A 23 -7.33 2.19 35.21
N LYS A 24 -6.47 2.67 36.11
CA LYS A 24 -6.91 3.49 37.24
C LYS A 24 -7.25 4.89 36.73
N ALA A 25 -8.52 5.26 36.84
CA ALA A 25 -8.94 6.65 36.68
C ALA A 25 -8.44 7.47 37.87
N GLU A 26 -7.28 8.12 37.72
CA GLU A 26 -6.83 9.20 38.61
C GLU A 26 -7.18 10.54 37.97
N LYS A 27 -8.18 11.22 38.55
CA LYS A 27 -8.37 12.66 38.36
C LYS A 27 -7.22 13.38 39.05
N SER A 28 -6.28 13.90 38.28
CA SER A 28 -5.31 14.89 38.77
C SER A 28 -5.65 16.25 38.16
N ALA A 29 -6.07 17.19 39.00
CA ALA A 29 -6.30 18.57 38.62
C ALA A 29 -4.94 19.26 38.48
N ILE A 30 -4.53 19.57 37.25
CA ILE A 30 -3.34 20.36 36.96
C ILE A 30 -3.74 21.54 36.07
N ASN A 31 -3.75 22.74 36.65
CA ASN A 31 -3.71 24.01 35.92
C ASN A 31 -2.28 24.23 35.43
N ILE A 32 -2.01 23.92 34.17
CA ILE A 32 -0.84 24.40 33.46
C ILE A 32 -1.31 25.02 32.14
N SER A 33 -1.35 26.35 32.16
CA SER A 33 -1.34 27.21 30.99
C SER A 33 0.07 27.20 30.41
N GLU A 34 0.43 26.16 29.66
CA GLU A 34 1.60 26.16 28.77
C GLU A 34 1.26 25.45 27.45
N ARG A 35 1.34 26.22 26.36
CA ARG A 35 1.29 25.84 24.94
C ARG A 35 0.66 24.48 24.60
N GLN A 36 -0.65 24.49 24.42
CA GLN A 36 -1.30 23.56 23.49
C GLN A 36 -1.10 24.09 22.07
N ASP A 37 0.09 23.89 21.48
CA ASP A 37 0.13 23.68 20.04
C ASP A 37 -0.52 22.32 19.79
N THR A 38 -1.85 22.32 19.70
CA THR A 38 -2.60 21.16 19.20
C THR A 38 -2.13 20.93 17.77
N LEU A 39 -1.20 19.99 17.57
CA LEU A 39 -0.90 19.43 16.26
C LEU A 39 -2.10 18.57 15.83
N ASN A 40 -3.22 19.22 15.57
CA ASN A 40 -4.34 18.70 14.79
C ASN A 40 -3.92 18.75 13.32
N TYR A 41 -2.98 17.90 12.93
CA TYR A 41 -2.87 17.45 11.55
C TYR A 41 -3.15 15.95 11.57
N SER A 42 -4.04 15.44 10.74
CA SER A 42 -3.74 15.49 9.33
C SER A 42 -4.98 15.11 8.53
N ASN A 43 -5.37 15.97 7.59
CA ASN A 43 -6.06 15.43 6.43
C ASN A 43 -5.21 14.27 5.88
N PRO A 44 -5.79 13.09 5.62
CA PRO A 44 -5.04 11.97 5.08
C PRO A 44 -4.30 12.42 3.82
N ILE A 45 -3.05 12.01 3.68
CA ILE A 45 -2.27 12.31 2.48
C ILE A 45 -2.90 11.51 1.34
N VAL A 46 -3.39 12.23 0.33
CA VAL A 46 -4.00 11.63 -0.85
C VAL A 46 -2.97 11.66 -1.98
N PRO A 47 -2.54 10.49 -2.51
CA PRO A 47 -1.62 10.43 -3.64
C PRO A 47 -2.18 11.14 -4.87
N GLY A 48 -1.30 11.69 -5.70
CA GLY A 48 -1.70 12.39 -6.93
C GLY A 48 -2.59 11.57 -7.86
N ALA A 49 -2.43 10.24 -7.87
CA ALA A 49 -3.25 9.31 -8.64
C ALA A 49 -4.75 9.45 -8.35
N TYR A 50 -5.14 9.80 -7.11
CA TYR A 50 -6.55 10.01 -6.73
C TYR A 50 -7.14 11.33 -7.23
N SER A 51 -6.32 12.28 -7.70
CA SER A 51 -6.77 13.58 -8.20
C SER A 51 -7.24 13.53 -9.66
N THR A 52 -8.04 12.52 -10.04
CA THR A 52 -8.52 12.28 -11.41
C THR A 52 -9.14 13.52 -12.05
N ALA A 53 -9.96 14.27 -11.31
CA ALA A 53 -10.59 15.49 -11.80
C ALA A 53 -9.57 16.56 -12.28
N LYS A 54 -8.35 16.57 -11.72
CA LYS A 54 -7.30 17.54 -12.12
C LYS A 54 -6.59 17.12 -13.40
N TYR A 55 -6.32 15.82 -13.58
CA TYR A 55 -5.47 15.36 -14.68
C TYR A 55 -6.24 14.73 -15.85
N ILE A 56 -7.41 14.12 -15.64
CA ILE A 56 -8.18 13.49 -16.73
C ILE A 56 -8.50 14.49 -17.87
N PRO A 57 -8.91 15.74 -17.62
CA PRO A 57 -9.10 16.72 -18.69
C PRO A 57 -7.83 16.99 -19.50
N LEU A 58 -6.66 16.90 -18.87
CA LEU A 58 -5.36 17.10 -19.51
C LEU A 58 -4.95 15.91 -20.38
N LEU A 59 -5.45 14.71 -20.08
CA LEU A 59 -5.15 13.47 -20.80
C LEU A 59 -6.14 13.20 -21.94
N LYS A 60 -7.29 13.89 -21.96
CA LYS A 60 -8.31 13.71 -23.01
C LYS A 60 -7.73 13.95 -24.40
N ASN A 61 -8.03 13.05 -25.33
CA ASN A 61 -7.54 13.06 -26.71
C ASN A 61 -6.01 13.01 -26.85
N LYS A 62 -5.26 12.71 -25.77
CA LYS A 62 -3.81 12.51 -25.84
C LYS A 62 -3.48 11.03 -25.91
N ASN A 63 -2.40 10.73 -26.62
CA ASN A 63 -1.75 9.43 -26.55
C ASN A 63 -0.90 9.41 -25.29
N VAL A 64 -1.23 8.55 -24.33
CA VAL A 64 -0.58 8.48 -23.02
C VAL A 64 0.30 7.24 -22.95
N ALA A 65 1.51 7.39 -22.41
CA ALA A 65 2.31 6.27 -21.93
C ALA A 65 2.41 6.34 -20.40
N LEU A 66 2.38 5.19 -19.75
CA LEU A 66 2.39 5.08 -18.29
C LEU A 66 3.70 4.48 -17.80
N VAL A 67 4.31 5.09 -16.80
CA VAL A 67 5.40 4.48 -16.02
C VAL A 67 4.77 4.03 -14.71
N VAL A 68 4.64 2.72 -14.51
CA VAL A 68 3.86 2.14 -13.41
C VAL A 68 4.45 0.81 -12.96
N ASN A 69 4.13 0.44 -11.72
CA ASN A 69 4.47 -0.82 -11.10
C ASN A 69 3.25 -1.40 -10.35
N HIS A 70 3.41 -2.52 -9.67
CA HIS A 70 2.32 -3.19 -8.95
C HIS A 70 1.65 -2.33 -7.86
N SER A 71 2.32 -1.32 -7.29
CA SER A 71 1.74 -0.45 -6.27
C SER A 71 0.98 0.75 -6.85
N SER A 72 0.94 0.89 -8.17
CA SER A 72 0.27 1.98 -8.87
C SER A 72 -1.26 1.75 -8.91
N GLU A 73 -1.93 1.87 -7.76
CA GLU A 73 -3.34 1.53 -7.59
C GLU A 73 -4.19 2.69 -7.03
N LEU A 74 -5.47 2.70 -7.39
CA LEU A 74 -6.53 3.47 -6.74
C LEU A 74 -7.55 2.49 -6.15
N ASN A 75 -7.76 2.51 -4.84
CA ASN A 75 -8.73 1.64 -4.15
C ASN A 75 -8.60 0.14 -4.55
N GLY A 76 -7.37 -0.37 -4.66
CA GLY A 76 -7.10 -1.77 -5.05
C GLY A 76 -7.30 -2.07 -6.54
N THR A 77 -7.59 -1.05 -7.36
CA THR A 77 -7.64 -1.17 -8.82
C THR A 77 -6.40 -0.52 -9.41
N HIS A 78 -5.67 -1.28 -10.24
CA HIS A 78 -4.48 -0.75 -10.91
C HIS A 78 -4.81 0.48 -11.77
N LEU A 79 -3.96 1.52 -11.69
CA LEU A 79 -4.16 2.82 -12.33
C LEU A 79 -4.42 2.70 -13.84
N LEU A 80 -3.73 1.78 -14.52
CA LEU A 80 -3.99 1.49 -15.95
C LEU A 80 -5.46 1.18 -16.20
N ASP A 81 -6.06 0.29 -15.41
CA ASP A 81 -7.44 -0.14 -15.62
C ASP A 81 -8.41 1.01 -15.36
N THR A 82 -8.13 1.81 -14.32
CA THR A 82 -8.89 3.02 -14.02
C THR A 82 -8.84 4.02 -15.19
N LEU A 83 -7.67 4.26 -15.77
CA LEU A 83 -7.51 5.21 -16.88
C LEU A 83 -8.21 4.71 -18.15
N LEU A 84 -8.12 3.41 -18.45
CA LEU A 84 -8.83 2.82 -19.60
C LEU A 84 -10.35 2.91 -19.43
N ASN A 85 -10.87 2.65 -18.22
CA ASN A 85 -12.29 2.81 -17.91
C ASN A 85 -12.77 4.27 -18.02
N LEU A 86 -11.86 5.23 -17.82
CA LEU A 86 -12.11 6.67 -18.01
C LEU A 86 -11.84 7.12 -19.46
N GLU A 87 -11.76 6.19 -20.41
CA GLU A 87 -11.55 6.43 -21.84
C GLU A 87 -10.24 7.18 -22.17
N VAL A 88 -9.24 7.08 -21.29
CA VAL A 88 -7.90 7.61 -21.57
C VAL A 88 -7.19 6.68 -22.54
N LYS A 89 -6.67 7.24 -23.64
CA LYS A 89 -5.95 6.48 -24.67
C LYS A 89 -4.52 6.17 -24.24
N VAL A 90 -4.35 5.06 -23.51
CA VAL A 90 -3.04 4.54 -23.12
C VAL A 90 -2.48 3.63 -24.23
N LEU A 91 -1.27 3.94 -24.70
CA LEU A 91 -0.63 3.23 -25.83
C LEU A 91 0.57 2.37 -25.43
N LYS A 92 1.19 2.68 -24.29
CA LYS A 92 2.42 2.01 -23.85
C LYS A 92 2.55 2.05 -22.35
N ILE A 93 3.11 0.98 -21.79
CA ILE A 93 3.43 0.84 -20.37
C ILE A 93 4.94 0.68 -20.25
N PHE A 94 5.54 1.35 -19.27
CA PHE A 94 6.93 1.22 -18.86
C PHE A 94 6.98 0.68 -17.42
N ALA A 95 7.69 -0.43 -17.20
CA ALA A 95 7.70 -1.19 -15.95
C ALA A 95 9.15 -1.43 -15.48
N PRO A 96 9.68 -0.63 -14.54
CA PRO A 96 11.13 -0.53 -14.30
C PRO A 96 11.92 -1.79 -13.92
N GLU A 97 11.35 -2.75 -13.17
CA GLU A 97 12.14 -3.88 -12.61
C GLU A 97 11.36 -5.22 -12.49
N HIS A 98 10.03 -5.19 -12.36
CA HIS A 98 9.17 -6.37 -12.21
C HIS A 98 7.84 -6.15 -12.95
N GLY A 99 7.10 -7.23 -13.22
CA GLY A 99 5.76 -7.13 -13.82
C GLY A 99 4.86 -6.13 -13.09
N PHE A 100 4.25 -5.23 -13.85
CA PHE A 100 3.45 -4.14 -13.29
C PHE A 100 2.11 -4.59 -12.67
N ARG A 101 1.69 -5.84 -12.88
CA ARG A 101 0.43 -6.39 -12.35
C ARG A 101 0.58 -7.15 -11.03
N GLY A 102 1.80 -7.37 -10.53
CA GLY A 102 2.04 -8.10 -9.27
C GLY A 102 1.63 -9.58 -9.29
N LYS A 103 1.36 -10.16 -10.47
CA LYS A 103 0.97 -11.57 -10.67
C LYS A 103 2.14 -12.48 -11.09
N ALA A 104 3.35 -11.93 -11.21
CA ALA A 104 4.52 -12.72 -11.53
C ALA A 104 4.82 -13.63 -10.34
N ASP A 105 4.94 -14.93 -10.57
CA ASP A 105 5.47 -15.83 -9.56
C ASP A 105 6.92 -15.44 -9.21
N ALA A 106 7.36 -15.75 -8.00
CA ALA A 106 8.74 -15.49 -7.59
C ALA A 106 9.72 -16.21 -8.54
N GLY A 107 10.35 -15.45 -9.45
CA GLY A 107 11.28 -15.97 -10.46
C GLY A 107 10.76 -15.95 -11.89
N GLU A 108 9.53 -15.51 -12.16
CA GLU A 108 9.05 -15.32 -13.54
C GLU A 108 9.60 -14.03 -14.14
N VAL A 109 10.49 -14.15 -15.12
CA VAL A 109 10.98 -13.00 -15.90
C VAL A 109 9.86 -12.53 -16.81
N ILE A 110 9.21 -11.43 -16.46
CA ILE A 110 8.32 -10.74 -17.39
C ILE A 110 9.19 -9.83 -18.25
N THR A 111 9.65 -10.37 -19.39
CA THR A 111 10.32 -9.58 -20.43
C THR A 111 9.32 -8.62 -21.09
N ASP A 112 9.86 -7.64 -21.83
CA ASP A 112 9.09 -6.87 -22.82
C ASP A 112 7.98 -7.70 -23.47
N GLY A 113 6.76 -7.19 -23.48
CA GLY A 113 5.60 -8.01 -23.76
C GLY A 113 4.33 -7.24 -24.04
N ILE A 114 3.20 -7.96 -24.00
CA ILE A 114 1.86 -7.41 -24.15
C ILE A 114 1.08 -7.75 -22.87
N ASP A 115 0.47 -6.75 -22.22
CA ASP A 115 -0.43 -6.98 -21.10
C ASP A 115 -1.63 -7.80 -21.58
N SER A 116 -1.74 -9.06 -21.16
CA SER A 116 -2.77 -9.99 -21.65
C SER A 116 -4.20 -9.51 -21.39
N LYS A 117 -4.40 -8.66 -20.38
CA LYS A 117 -5.70 -8.08 -20.04
C LYS A 117 -6.11 -6.96 -21.01
N THR A 118 -5.17 -6.14 -21.47
CA THR A 118 -5.48 -4.89 -22.19
C THR A 118 -4.96 -4.86 -23.63
N GLY A 119 -4.06 -5.78 -24.01
CA GLY A 119 -3.40 -5.78 -25.31
C GLY A 119 -2.34 -4.69 -25.48
N ILE A 120 -2.02 -3.93 -24.42
CA ILE A 120 -1.08 -2.81 -24.49
C ILE A 120 0.36 -3.32 -24.33
N ARG A 121 1.27 -2.79 -25.15
CA ARG A 121 2.69 -3.12 -25.08
C ARG A 121 3.30 -2.62 -23.76
N VAL A 122 4.02 -3.52 -23.09
CA VAL A 122 4.82 -3.28 -21.90
C VAL A 122 6.30 -3.28 -22.30
N VAL A 123 7.02 -2.26 -21.85
CA VAL A 123 8.48 -2.13 -21.96
C VAL A 123 9.05 -2.19 -20.55
N SER A 124 9.98 -3.09 -20.28
CA SER A 124 10.60 -3.25 -18.96
C SER A 124 11.96 -2.57 -18.90
#